data_AF-A0A382KJ78-F1
#
_entry.id   AF-A0A382KJ78-F1
#
_cell.length_a   1.000
_cell.length_b   1.000
_cell.length_c   1.000
_cell.angle_alpha   90.00
_cell.angle_beta   90.00
_cell.angle_gamma   90.00
#
_symmetry.space_group_name_H-M   'P 1'
#
loop_
_entity.id
_entity.type
_entity.pdbx_description
1 polymer ?
#
loop_
_entity_poly.entity_id
_entity_poly.type
_entity_poly.pdbx_seq_one_letter_code
_entity_poly.pdbx_strand_id
1 'polypeptide(L)'
;MLAAEQRTYQRHRPEQTLLYQLVEKHYPAFAEMMQFQGKPLPYHVFKEFEEFLKCGRLEHGFLRVVCDYWQLMQSATTHRITAYHAD
;
A
#
# COMPACT_ATOMS: atom_id res chain seq x y z
N MET A 1 9.21 -9.76 -36.79
CA MET A 1 9.26 -8.50 -36.04
C MET A 1 8.60 -8.74 -34.70
N LEU A 2 9.38 -9.03 -33.65
CA LEU A 2 8.85 -9.15 -32.29
C LEU A 2 8.77 -7.73 -31.73
N ALA A 3 7.56 -7.21 -31.59
CA ALA A 3 7.33 -5.94 -30.92
C ALA A 3 7.78 -6.09 -29.47
N ALA A 4 8.76 -5.29 -29.04
CA ALA A 4 9.08 -5.15 -27.64
C ALA A 4 7.87 -4.49 -26.97
N GLU A 5 7.11 -5.27 -26.22
CA GLU A 5 5.95 -4.78 -25.49
C GLU A 5 6.45 -3.81 -24.42
N GLN A 6 6.29 -2.51 -24.69
CA GLN A 6 6.74 -1.44 -23.82
C GLN A 6 5.78 -1.40 -22.62
N ARG A 7 6.11 -2.16 -21.57
CA ARG A 7 5.32 -2.20 -20.33
C ARG A 7 5.39 -0.85 -19.63
N THR A 8 4.45 0.04 -19.96
CA THR A 8 4.24 1.27 -19.19
C THR A 8 3.82 0.89 -17.77
N TYR A 9 4.49 1.46 -16.78
CA TYR A 9 4.11 1.26 -15.38
C TYR A 9 2.66 1.70 -15.18
N GLN A 10 1.83 0.75 -14.74
CA GLN A 10 0.47 1.01 -14.30
C GLN A 10 0.48 1.12 -12.78
N ARG A 11 0.02 2.26 -12.26
CA ARG A 11 -0.07 2.48 -10.81
C ARG A 11 -1.00 1.45 -10.19
N HIS A 12 -0.57 0.83 -9.09
CA HIS A 12 -1.44 0.00 -8.27
C HIS A 12 -2.61 0.83 -7.71
N ARG A 13 -3.83 0.28 -7.81
CA ARG A 13 -5.07 0.87 -7.28
C ARG A 13 -5.70 -0.11 -6.30
N PRO A 14 -5.28 -0.13 -5.02
CA PRO A 14 -5.72 -1.13 -4.05
C PRO A 14 -7.24 -1.20 -3.94
N GLU A 15 -7.94 -0.07 -4.04
CA GLU A 15 -9.41 0.06 -4.01
C GLU A 15 -10.15 -0.71 -5.13
N GLN A 16 -9.42 -1.10 -6.19
CA GLN A 16 -9.96 -1.88 -7.29
C GLN A 16 -9.71 -3.39 -7.13
N THR A 17 -8.94 -3.80 -6.11
CA THR A 17 -8.67 -5.20 -5.85
C THR A 17 -9.79 -5.84 -5.03
N LEU A 18 -10.11 -7.11 -5.32
CA LEU A 18 -11.17 -7.83 -4.60
C LEU A 18 -10.89 -7.92 -3.09
N LEU A 19 -9.64 -8.20 -2.71
CA LEU A 19 -9.26 -8.32 -1.31
C LEU A 19 -9.52 -7.01 -0.55
N TYR A 20 -9.10 -5.88 -1.12
CA TYR A 20 -9.34 -4.58 -0.50
C TYR A 20 -10.83 -4.32 -0.31
N GLN A 21 -11.65 -4.54 -1.35
CA GLN A 21 -13.09 -4.32 -1.29
C GLN A 21 -13.78 -5.20 -0.24
N LEU A 22 -13.33 -6.45 -0.10
CA LEU A 22 -13.84 -7.34 0.94
C LEU A 22 -13.48 -6.86 2.34
N VAL A 23 -12.21 -6.47 2.55
CA VAL A 23 -11.76 -5.96 3.84
C VAL A 23 -12.49 -4.67 4.19
N GLU A 24 -12.51 -3.68 3.30
CA GLU A 24 -13.18 -2.40 3.50
C GLU A 24 -14.67 -2.57 3.86
N LYS A 25 -15.36 -3.48 3.16
CA LYS A 25 -16.79 -3.71 3.38
C LYS A 25 -17.10 -4.47 4.65
N HIS A 26 -16.29 -5.47 5.02
CA HIS A 26 -16.67 -6.45 6.05
C HIS A 26 -15.95 -6.26 7.38
N TYR A 27 -14.78 -5.64 7.40
CA TYR A 27 -13.98 -5.47 8.62
C TYR A 27 -14.71 -4.72 9.74
N PRO A 28 -15.40 -3.57 9.50
CA PRO A 28 -16.07 -2.85 10.59
C PRO A 28 -17.13 -3.70 11.30
N ALA A 29 -18.00 -4.36 10.53
CA ALA A 29 -19.04 -5.23 11.08
C ALA A 29 -18.46 -6.45 11.81
N PHE A 30 -17.36 -7.02 11.30
CA PHE A 30 -16.66 -8.11 11.97
C PHE A 30 -16.08 -7.65 13.32
N ALA A 31 -15.43 -6.49 13.37
CA ALA A 31 -14.88 -5.94 14.60
C ALA A 31 -15.97 -5.67 15.66
N GLU A 32 -17.10 -5.08 15.25
CA GLU A 32 -18.26 -4.86 16.13
C GLU A 32 -18.84 -6.18 16.66
N MET A 33 -18.98 -7.19 15.81
CA MET A 33 -19.45 -8.52 16.21
C MET A 33 -18.53 -9.14 17.28
N MET A 34 -17.21 -9.06 17.09
CA MET A 34 -16.23 -9.58 18.04
C MET A 34 -16.29 -8.85 19.39
N GLN A 35 -16.47 -7.52 19.36
CA GLN A 35 -16.70 -6.71 20.56
C GLN A 35 -17.97 -7.16 21.31
N PHE A 36 -19.08 -7.33 20.59
CA PHE A 36 -20.36 -7.75 21.17
C PHE A 36 -20.29 -9.13 21.82
N GLN A 37 -19.50 -10.05 21.25
CA GLN A 37 -19.28 -11.39 21.82
C GLN A 37 -18.34 -11.42 23.03
N GLY A 38 -17.85 -10.27 23.49
CA GLY A 38 -16.88 -10.18 24.59
C GLY A 38 -15.48 -10.69 24.21
N LYS A 39 -15.17 -10.74 22.92
CA LYS A 39 -13.88 -11.21 22.37
C LYS A 39 -13.30 -10.14 21.43
N PRO A 40 -12.97 -8.93 21.93
CA PRO A 40 -12.40 -7.87 21.09
C PRO A 40 -11.19 -8.37 20.31
N LEU A 41 -11.02 -7.88 19.08
CA LEU A 41 -9.78 -8.14 18.36
C LEU A 41 -8.59 -7.52 19.12
N PRO A 42 -7.42 -8.17 19.14
CA PRO A 42 -6.22 -7.56 19.69
C PRO A 42 -5.90 -6.24 18.98
N TYR A 43 -5.31 -5.29 19.72
CA TYR A 43 -4.98 -3.96 19.18
C TYR A 43 -4.15 -4.01 17.89
N HIS A 44 -3.16 -4.91 17.81
CA HIS A 44 -2.34 -5.04 16.61
C HIS A 44 -3.19 -5.44 15.38
N VAL A 45 -4.20 -6.29 15.55
CA VAL A 45 -5.10 -6.67 14.44
C VAL A 45 -5.88 -5.46 13.95
N PHE A 46 -6.43 -4.65 14.86
CA PHE A 46 -7.11 -3.41 14.50
C PHE A 46 -6.20 -2.48 13.70
N LYS A 47 -5.01 -2.23 14.23
CA LYS A 47 -4.02 -1.34 13.63
C LYS A 47 -3.64 -1.79 12.21
N GLU A 48 -3.36 -3.08 12.01
CA GLU A 48 -2.94 -3.61 10.70
C GLU A 48 -4.06 -3.50 9.65
N PHE A 49 -5.34 -3.71 10.03
CA PHE A 49 -6.45 -3.50 9.10
C PHE A 49 -6.62 -2.04 8.71
N GLU A 50 -6.48 -1.11 9.66
CA GLU A 50 -6.49 0.34 9.35
C GLU A 50 -5.32 0.75 8.46
N GLU A 51 -4.12 0.25 8.72
CA GLU A 51 -2.93 0.52 7.91
C GLU A 51 -3.04 -0.09 6.52
N PHE A 52 -3.60 -1.31 6.41
CA PHE A 52 -3.88 -1.95 5.13
C PHE A 52 -4.84 -1.13 4.26
N LEU A 53 -5.93 -0.61 4.84
CA LEU A 53 -6.90 0.21 4.11
C LEU A 53 -6.33 1.57 3.69
N LYS A 54 -5.31 2.09 4.39
CA LYS A 54 -4.60 3.31 3.99
C LYS A 54 -3.53 3.06 2.94
N CYS A 55 -2.92 1.88 2.96
CA CYS A 55 -1.76 1.55 2.13
C CYS A 55 -2.05 1.64 0.63
N GLY A 56 -1.14 2.25 -0.12
CA GLY A 56 -1.23 2.37 -1.57
C GLY A 56 -2.20 3.44 -2.10
N ARG A 57 -2.91 4.15 -1.22
CA ARG A 57 -3.72 5.30 -1.61
C ARG A 57 -2.97 6.61 -1.41
N LEU A 58 -2.96 7.46 -2.44
CA LEU A 58 -2.13 8.67 -2.46
C LEU A 58 -2.61 9.73 -1.48
N GLU A 59 -3.90 9.74 -1.13
CA GLU A 59 -4.44 10.65 -0.10
C GLU A 59 -4.03 10.25 1.33
N HIS A 60 -3.22 9.20 1.50
CA HIS A 60 -2.58 8.86 2.77
C HIS A 60 -1.04 9.03 2.72
N GLY A 61 -0.52 9.61 1.64
CA GLY A 61 0.91 9.82 1.43
C GLY A 61 1.56 8.76 0.54
N PHE A 62 2.81 9.00 0.16
CA PHE A 62 3.57 8.08 -0.69
C PHE A 62 5.09 8.28 -0.57
N LEU A 63 5.82 7.25 -0.96
CA LEU A 63 7.28 7.28 -1.08
C LEU A 63 7.67 7.49 -2.54
N ARG A 64 8.46 8.53 -2.82
CA ARG A 64 9.13 8.68 -4.11
C ARG A 64 10.58 8.25 -3.98
N VAL A 65 10.94 7.19 -4.69
CA VAL A 65 12.31 6.72 -4.81
C VAL A 65 12.82 7.10 -6.19
N VAL A 66 13.90 7.87 -6.23
CA VAL A 66 14.56 8.25 -7.48
C VAL A 66 15.89 7.53 -7.56
N CYS A 67 16.08 6.76 -8.63
CA CYS A 67 17.38 6.23 -9.01
C CYS A 67 18.07 7.29 -9.87
N ASP A 68 18.95 8.07 -9.23
CA ASP A 68 19.64 9.20 -9.88
C ASP A 68 20.90 8.75 -10.67
N TYR A 69 21.27 7.46 -10.64
CA TYR A 69 22.49 6.93 -11.30
C TYR A 69 22.27 5.55 -11.94
N TRP A 70 22.24 5.51 -13.28
CA TRP A 70 22.14 4.26 -14.06
C TRP A 70 23.46 3.79 -14.69
N GLN A 71 24.54 4.56 -14.56
CA GLN A 71 25.74 4.38 -15.41
C GLN A 71 27.03 3.93 -14.69
N LEU A 72 27.01 3.72 -13.37
CA LEU A 72 28.21 3.28 -12.62
C LEU A 72 27.90 2.06 -11.76
N MET A 73 27.93 0.88 -12.38
CA MET A 73 27.73 -0.41 -11.73
C MET A 73 28.95 -0.86 -10.89
N GLN A 74 29.57 0.02 -10.10
CA GLN A 74 30.72 -0.33 -9.23
C GLN A 74 30.74 0.27 -7.82
N SER A 75 29.79 1.11 -7.40
CA SER A 75 29.69 1.51 -5.99
C SER A 75 28.26 1.84 -5.57
N ALA A 76 27.95 1.63 -4.29
CA ALA A 76 26.60 1.64 -3.73
C ALA A 76 25.73 2.82 -4.23
N THR A 77 24.63 2.49 -4.90
CA THR A 77 23.66 3.47 -5.40
C THR A 77 22.93 4.12 -4.22
N THR A 78 23.29 5.35 -3.88
CA THR A 78 22.49 6.18 -2.96
C THR A 78 21.18 6.53 -3.66
N HIS A 79 20.10 5.86 -3.27
CA HIS A 79 18.76 6.19 -3.75
C HIS A 79 18.25 7.40 -2.97
N ARG A 80 17.76 8.43 -3.67
CA ARG A 80 17.07 9.53 -3.02
C ARG A 80 15.64 9.11 -2.73
N ILE A 81 15.30 9.07 -1.44
CA ILE A 81 14.00 8.68 -0.93
C ILE A 81 13.33 9.93 -0.34
N THR A 82 12.13 10.25 -0.80
CA THR A 82 11.32 11.34 -0.25
C THR A 82 9.96 10.80 0.15
N ALA A 83 9.60 10.97 1.42
CA ALA A 83 8.26 10.66 1.91
C ALA A 83 7.38 11.92 1.78
N TYR A 84 6.19 11.73 1.23
CA TYR A 84 5.16 12.75 1.14
C TYR A 84 4.01 12.30 2.05
N HIS A 85 3.60 13.17 2.96
CA HIS A 85 2.40 12.98 3.76
C HIS A 85 1.23 13.69 3.08
N ALA A 86 0.03 13.13 3.22
CA ALA A 86 -1.18 13.88 2.90
C ALA A 86 -1.46 14.89 4.02
N ASP A 87 -1.95 16.08 3.63
CA ASP A 87 -2.28 17.19 4.54
C ASP A 87 -3.37 16.83 5.56
#